data_AF-A0A4Z1CD19-F1
#
_entry.id   AF-A0A4Z1CD19-F1
#
_cell.length_a   1.000
_cell.length_b   1.000
_cell.length_c   1.000
_cell.angle_alpha   90.00
_cell.angle_beta   90.00
_cell.angle_gamma   90.00
#
_symmetry.space_group_name_H-M   'P 1'
#
loop_
_entity.id
_entity.type
_entity.pdbx_description
1 polymer ?
#
loop_
_entity_poly.entity_id
_entity_poly.type
_entity_poly.pdbx_seq_one_letter_code
_entity_poly.pdbx_strand_id
1 'polypeptide(L)'
;MNENLNTADGAARGHVDWASILAGAAIAAGASVVLTGFTAALGLGSISAEPGEGLGTFALILVGLFAFVSLVAVYGLGGYVAGRMRARHSASEDETEARDGVHGLTVWAIGMILGGMLAAGAISGGVRAAGSAATTAVEATGSAVGGALQGTGQL
;
A
#
# COMPACT_ATOMS: atom_id res chain seq x y z
N MET A 1 -54.62 23.45 -15.08
CA MET A 1 -54.40 22.34 -14.13
C MET A 1 -53.40 21.43 -14.79
N ASN A 2 -52.13 21.67 -14.49
CA ASN A 2 -50.99 21.00 -15.06
C ASN A 2 -50.06 20.82 -13.86
N GLU A 3 -50.40 19.81 -13.08
CA GLU A 3 -49.53 19.28 -12.03
C GLU A 3 -48.32 18.70 -12.76
N ASN A 4 -47.29 19.52 -12.88
CA ASN A 4 -45.94 19.04 -13.11
C ASN A 4 -45.54 18.28 -11.84
N LEU A 5 -46.02 17.04 -11.73
CA LEU A 5 -45.56 16.07 -10.77
C LEU A 5 -44.09 15.80 -11.09
N ASN A 6 -43.24 16.62 -10.49
CA ASN A 6 -41.79 16.45 -10.45
C ASN A 6 -41.47 15.26 -9.52
N THR A 7 -42.11 14.11 -9.75
CA THR A 7 -41.95 12.87 -8.98
C THR A 7 -40.69 12.10 -9.39
N ALA A 8 -39.87 12.66 -10.27
CA ALA A 8 -38.56 12.13 -10.62
C ALA A 8 -37.45 12.48 -9.60
N ASP A 9 -37.71 13.35 -8.60
CA ASP A 9 -36.68 13.73 -7.62
C ASP A 9 -36.65 12.82 -6.37
N GLY A 10 -37.48 11.78 -6.37
CA GLY A 10 -37.46 10.67 -5.43
C GLY A 10 -36.49 9.56 -5.84
N ALA A 11 -35.43 9.86 -6.60
CA ALA A 11 -34.33 8.94 -6.75
C ALA A 11 -33.78 8.66 -5.35
N ALA A 12 -34.06 7.45 -4.84
CA ALA A 12 -33.58 6.97 -3.55
C ALA A 12 -32.09 7.27 -3.44
N ARG A 13 -31.72 8.35 -2.72
CA ARG A 13 -30.33 8.70 -2.48
C ARG A 13 -29.78 7.56 -1.64
N GLY A 14 -28.97 6.71 -2.28
CA GLY A 14 -28.38 5.55 -1.65
C GLY A 14 -27.70 5.98 -0.35
N HIS A 15 -27.90 5.21 0.73
CA HIS A 15 -27.32 5.51 2.04
C HIS A 15 -25.77 5.45 2.05
N VAL A 16 -25.17 5.03 0.93
CA VAL A 16 -23.73 4.90 0.71
C VAL A 16 -23.26 6.03 -0.19
N ASP A 17 -22.42 6.91 0.37
CA ASP A 17 -21.79 8.01 -0.35
C ASP A 17 -20.46 7.55 -0.95
N TRP A 18 -20.51 7.03 -2.17
CA TRP A 18 -19.34 6.52 -2.89
C TRP A 18 -18.28 7.59 -3.14
N ALA A 19 -18.66 8.85 -3.32
CA ALA A 19 -17.69 9.93 -3.52
C ALA A 19 -16.84 10.13 -2.27
N SER A 20 -17.45 10.07 -1.08
CA SER A 20 -16.72 10.16 0.18
C SER A 20 -15.78 8.96 0.42
N ILE A 21 -16.22 7.74 0.09
CA ILE A 21 -15.41 6.52 0.20
C ILE A 21 -14.20 6.60 -0.73
N LEU A 22 -14.40 6.99 -1.99
CA LEU A 22 -13.31 7.09 -2.97
C LEU A 22 -12.31 8.18 -2.58
N ALA A 23 -12.77 9.31 -2.05
CA ALA A 23 -11.90 10.37 -1.54
C ALA A 23 -11.04 9.87 -0.36
N GLY A 24 -11.66 9.21 0.62
CA GLY A 24 -10.95 8.59 1.75
C GLY A 24 -9.94 7.53 1.31
N ALA A 25 -10.33 6.66 0.37
CA ALA A 25 -9.45 5.63 -0.19
C ALA A 25 -8.28 6.23 -0.97
N ALA A 26 -8.48 7.31 -1.73
CA ALA A 26 -7.41 7.99 -2.45
C ALA A 26 -6.38 8.62 -1.49
N ILE A 27 -6.85 9.24 -0.40
CA ILE A 27 -5.98 9.80 0.64
C ILE A 27 -5.19 8.70 1.35
N ALA A 28 -5.86 7.60 1.69
CA ALA A 28 -5.19 6.44 2.26
C ALA A 28 -4.11 5.91 1.31
N ALA A 29 -4.42 5.70 0.03
CA ALA A 29 -3.47 5.21 -0.96
C ALA A 29 -2.25 6.14 -1.10
N GLY A 30 -2.46 7.45 -1.21
CA GLY A 30 -1.36 8.43 -1.30
C GLY A 30 -0.46 8.40 -0.07
N ALA A 31 -1.04 8.37 1.13
CA ALA A 31 -0.27 8.31 2.38
C ALA A 31 0.45 6.96 2.54
N SER A 32 -0.15 5.85 2.09
CA SER A 32 0.50 4.52 2.07
C SER A 32 1.76 4.55 1.21
N VAL A 33 1.70 5.12 -0.01
CA VAL A 33 2.87 5.20 -0.90
C VAL A 33 4.04 5.92 -0.21
N VAL A 34 3.77 7.05 0.44
CA VAL A 34 4.80 7.83 1.15
C VAL A 34 5.39 7.03 2.30
N LEU A 35 4.56 6.48 3.19
CA LEU A 35 5.04 5.79 4.38
C LEU A 35 5.68 4.44 4.06
N THR A 36 5.21 3.73 3.03
CA THR A 36 5.85 2.51 2.54
C THR A 36 7.23 2.81 1.95
N GLY A 37 7.37 3.87 1.15
CA GLY A 37 8.67 4.29 0.61
C GLY A 37 9.66 4.65 1.73
N PHE A 38 9.19 5.40 2.73
CA PHE A 38 9.98 5.72 3.91
C PHE A 38 10.35 4.47 4.73
N THR A 39 9.41 3.55 4.95
CA THR A 39 9.66 2.26 5.61
C THR A 39 10.73 1.46 4.87
N ALA A 40 10.66 1.42 3.54
CA ALA A 40 11.66 0.73 2.72
C ALA A 40 13.05 1.37 2.88
N ALA A 41 13.13 2.70 2.91
CA ALA A 41 14.39 3.41 3.14
C ALA A 41 15.00 3.09 4.52
N LEU A 42 14.18 3.11 5.58
CA LEU A 42 14.62 2.72 6.92
C LEU A 42 15.07 1.24 6.98
N GLY A 43 14.32 0.36 6.30
CA GLY A 43 14.63 -1.06 6.22
C GLY A 43 15.96 -1.33 5.53
N LEU A 44 16.20 -0.71 4.38
CA LEU A 44 17.48 -0.82 3.65
C LEU A 44 18.65 -0.28 4.48
N GLY A 45 18.47 0.84 5.19
CA GLY A 45 19.48 1.37 6.09
C GLY A 45 19.77 0.51 7.32
N SER A 46 18.90 -0.46 7.64
CA SER A 46 19.06 -1.36 8.80
C SER A 46 19.84 -2.64 8.48
N ILE A 47 20.04 -2.96 7.20
CA ILE A 47 20.71 -4.17 6.73
C ILE A 47 22.12 -3.80 6.25
N SER A 48 23.14 -4.58 6.61
CA SER A 48 24.48 -4.49 6.01
C SER A 48 24.76 -5.70 5.12
N ALA A 49 25.63 -5.52 4.12
CA ALA A 49 26.13 -6.59 3.26
C ALA A 49 27.28 -7.38 3.90
N GLU A 50 28.00 -6.79 4.85
CA GLU A 50 29.14 -7.42 5.52
C GLU A 50 28.67 -8.33 6.68
N PRO A 51 29.14 -9.58 6.78
CA PRO A 51 28.74 -10.49 7.85
C PRO A 51 29.09 -9.93 9.24
N GLY A 52 28.07 -9.71 10.09
CA GLY A 52 28.25 -9.21 11.46
C GLY A 52 28.22 -7.69 11.60
N GLU A 53 28.13 -6.95 10.49
CA GLU A 53 27.83 -5.52 10.50
C GLU A 53 26.34 -5.31 10.18
N GLY A 54 25.75 -4.22 10.67
CA GLY A 54 24.32 -3.91 10.56
C GLY A 54 23.70 -3.51 11.90
N LEU A 55 22.55 -2.83 11.86
CA LEU A 55 21.86 -2.37 13.07
C LEU A 55 21.20 -3.53 13.86
N GLY A 56 21.24 -4.75 13.32
CA GLY A 56 20.81 -5.99 13.95
C GLY A 56 19.28 -6.15 14.02
N THR A 57 18.86 -7.25 14.67
CA THR A 57 17.43 -7.63 14.80
C THR A 57 16.58 -6.53 15.44
N PHE A 58 17.14 -5.75 16.36
CA PHE A 58 16.43 -4.67 17.04
C PHE A 58 15.95 -3.59 16.07
N ALA A 59 16.79 -3.13 15.15
CA ALA A 59 16.39 -2.13 14.15
C ALA A 59 15.32 -2.68 13.20
N LEU A 60 15.41 -3.96 12.80
CA LEU A 60 14.38 -4.60 11.98
C LEU A 60 13.02 -4.66 12.70
N ILE A 61 13.01 -4.91 14.02
CA ILE A 61 11.79 -4.86 14.84
C ILE A 61 11.19 -3.45 14.82
N LEU A 62 12.02 -2.41 14.96
CA LEU A 62 11.55 -1.02 14.92
C LEU A 62 10.98 -0.64 13.55
N VAL A 63 11.62 -1.06 12.45
CA VAL A 63 11.11 -0.85 11.09
C VAL A 63 9.78 -1.57 10.90
N GLY A 64 9.65 -2.83 11.37
CA GLY A 64 8.41 -3.59 11.31
C GLY A 64 7.28 -2.96 12.13
N LEU A 65 7.59 -2.48 13.34
CA LEU A 65 6.63 -1.78 14.19
C LEU A 65 6.18 -0.46 13.55
N PHE A 66 7.12 0.32 12.99
CA PHE A 66 6.82 1.54 12.27
C PHE A 66 5.91 1.26 11.07
N ALA A 67 6.19 0.21 10.30
CA ALA A 67 5.37 -0.21 9.16
C ALA A 67 3.93 -0.55 9.59
N PHE A 68 3.79 -1.30 10.69
CA PHE A 68 2.48 -1.69 11.23
C PHE A 68 1.67 -0.48 11.73
N VAL A 69 2.29 0.41 12.51
CA VAL A 69 1.61 1.62 13.00
C VAL A 69 1.24 2.53 11.82
N SER A 70 2.12 2.68 10.84
CA SER A 70 1.86 3.45 9.61
C SER A 70 0.67 2.91 8.84
N LEU A 71 0.57 1.59 8.69
CA LEU A 71 -0.56 0.92 8.04
C LEU A 71 -1.89 1.29 8.71
N VAL A 72 -1.97 1.14 10.04
CA VAL A 72 -3.17 1.44 10.82
C VAL A 72 -3.51 2.93 10.73
N ALA A 73 -2.51 3.80 10.87
CA ALA A 73 -2.70 5.25 10.85
C ALA A 73 -3.25 5.74 9.49
N VAL A 74 -2.72 5.22 8.39
CA VAL A 74 -3.13 5.63 7.04
C VAL A 74 -4.56 5.21 6.73
N TYR A 75 -4.96 3.99 7.09
CA TYR A 75 -6.33 3.57 6.87
C TYR A 75 -7.32 4.23 7.85
N GLY A 76 -6.88 4.52 9.09
CA GLY A 76 -7.65 5.34 10.02
C GLY A 76 -7.88 6.75 9.46
N LEU A 77 -6.86 7.37 8.87
CA LEU A 77 -6.96 8.68 8.20
C LEU A 77 -7.95 8.64 7.03
N GLY A 78 -7.85 7.63 6.16
CA GLY A 78 -8.77 7.47 5.03
C GLY A 78 -10.23 7.29 5.47
N GLY A 79 -10.46 6.46 6.50
CA GLY A 79 -11.79 6.28 7.07
C GLY A 79 -12.35 7.53 7.73
N TYR A 80 -11.53 8.29 8.46
CA TYR A 80 -11.91 9.58 9.03
C TYR A 80 -12.33 10.57 7.95
N VAL A 81 -11.56 10.67 6.86
CA VAL A 81 -11.91 11.59 5.77
C VAL A 81 -13.21 11.17 5.07
N ALA A 82 -13.41 9.87 4.83
CA ALA A 82 -14.66 9.36 4.27
C ALA A 82 -15.88 9.72 5.15
N GLY A 83 -15.78 9.52 6.46
CA GLY A 83 -16.84 9.93 7.41
C GLY A 83 -17.11 11.44 7.37
N ARG A 84 -16.06 12.27 7.26
CA ARG A 84 -16.19 13.74 7.22
C ARG A 84 -16.79 14.29 5.92
N MET A 85 -16.59 13.60 4.80
CA MET A 85 -17.05 14.05 3.47
C MET A 85 -18.46 13.59 3.11
N ARG A 86 -19.09 12.71 3.92
CA ARG A 86 -20.43 12.20 3.63
C ARG A 86 -21.50 13.30 3.61
N ALA A 87 -22.51 13.11 2.78
CA ALA A 87 -23.73 13.92 2.81
C ALA A 87 -24.47 13.82 4.16
N ARG A 88 -24.59 14.95 4.87
CA ARG A 88 -25.32 15.02 6.15
C ARG A 88 -26.83 15.04 5.92
N HIS A 89 -27.52 14.12 6.58
CA HIS A 89 -28.99 14.05 6.63
C HIS A 89 -29.44 14.16 8.09
N SER A 90 -30.70 14.55 8.32
CA SER A 90 -31.30 14.53 9.66
C SER A 90 -31.45 13.09 10.14
N ALA A 91 -30.45 12.57 10.85
CA ALA A 91 -30.42 11.24 11.46
C ALA A 91 -29.97 11.37 12.92
N SER A 92 -30.20 10.33 13.74
CA SER A 92 -29.69 10.29 15.12
C SER A 92 -28.15 10.24 15.14
N GLU A 93 -27.55 10.58 16.28
CA GLU A 93 -26.10 10.51 16.47
C GLU A 93 -25.58 9.07 16.34
N ASP A 94 -26.27 8.10 16.93
CA ASP A 94 -25.90 6.67 16.86
C ASP A 94 -25.92 6.13 15.42
N GLU A 95 -26.94 6.51 14.64
CA GLU A 95 -27.03 6.09 13.23
C GLU A 95 -25.95 6.78 12.37
N THR A 96 -25.63 8.02 12.71
CA THR A 96 -24.53 8.76 12.12
C THR A 96 -23.19 8.05 12.35
N GLU A 97 -22.89 7.66 13.59
CA GLU A 97 -21.64 6.99 13.93
C GLU A 97 -21.55 5.61 13.27
N ALA A 98 -22.64 4.83 13.25
CA ALA A 98 -22.68 3.54 12.58
C ALA A 98 -22.39 3.66 11.07
N ARG A 99 -22.96 4.67 10.40
CA ARG A 99 -22.71 4.92 8.97
C ARG A 99 -21.26 5.33 8.72
N ASP A 100 -20.66 6.13 9.60
CA ASP A 100 -19.25 6.54 9.46
C ASP A 100 -18.31 5.35 9.63
N GLY A 101 -18.63 4.46 10.58
CA GLY A 101 -17.94 3.19 10.74
C GLY A 101 -17.99 2.33 9.48
N VAL A 102 -19.14 2.23 8.82
CA VAL A 102 -19.28 1.46 7.57
C VAL A 102 -18.50 2.08 6.42
N HIS A 103 -18.51 3.41 6.27
CA HIS A 103 -17.71 4.09 5.24
C HIS A 103 -16.21 3.86 5.49
N GLY A 104 -15.76 3.99 6.73
CA GLY A 104 -14.38 3.71 7.12
C GLY A 104 -13.97 2.25 6.88
N LEU A 105 -14.81 1.29 7.25
CA LEU A 105 -14.57 -0.13 7.00
C LEU A 105 -14.51 -0.44 5.50
N THR A 106 -15.33 0.24 4.69
CA THR A 106 -15.30 0.10 3.23
C THR A 106 -14.00 0.64 2.63
N VAL A 107 -13.52 1.80 3.10
CA VAL A 107 -12.20 2.34 2.72
C VAL A 107 -11.09 1.35 3.08
N TRP A 108 -11.15 0.78 4.29
CA TRP A 108 -10.18 -0.21 4.75
C TRP A 108 -10.19 -1.46 3.86
N ALA A 109 -11.36 -1.99 3.53
CA ALA A 109 -11.51 -3.16 2.65
C ALA A 109 -10.95 -2.92 1.24
N ILE A 110 -11.27 -1.77 0.62
CA ILE A 110 -10.71 -1.38 -0.68
C ILE A 110 -9.18 -1.31 -0.60
N GLY A 111 -8.68 -0.68 0.47
CA GLY A 111 -7.25 -0.58 0.76
C GLY A 111 -6.55 -1.93 0.83
N MET A 112 -7.11 -2.88 1.59
CA MET A 112 -6.54 -4.21 1.76
C MET A 112 -6.56 -5.03 0.46
N ILE A 113 -7.60 -4.89 -0.36
CA ILE A 113 -7.67 -5.55 -1.69
C ILE A 113 -6.57 -5.00 -2.60
N LEU A 114 -6.52 -3.67 -2.77
CA LEU A 114 -5.53 -3.02 -3.64
C LEU A 114 -4.11 -3.24 -3.14
N GLY A 115 -3.88 -3.07 -1.84
CA GLY A 115 -2.60 -3.30 -1.20
C GLY A 115 -2.15 -4.76 -1.32
N GLY A 116 -3.07 -5.72 -1.17
CA GLY A 116 -2.79 -7.14 -1.37
C GLY A 116 -2.40 -7.46 -2.81
N MET A 117 -3.10 -6.89 -3.80
CA MET A 117 -2.75 -7.04 -5.22
C MET A 117 -1.38 -6.45 -5.53
N LEU A 118 -1.09 -5.26 -5.02
CA LEU A 118 0.21 -4.60 -5.19
C LEU A 118 1.34 -5.38 -4.51
N ALA A 119 1.12 -5.87 -3.29
CA ALA A 119 2.09 -6.68 -2.57
C ALA A 119 2.39 -8.00 -3.30
N ALA A 120 1.37 -8.69 -3.80
CA ALA A 120 1.55 -9.90 -4.61
C ALA A 120 2.33 -9.62 -5.91
N GLY A 121 2.03 -8.51 -6.58
CA GLY A 121 2.77 -8.02 -7.75
C GLY A 121 4.23 -7.69 -7.41
N ALA A 122 4.48 -6.97 -6.32
CA ALA A 122 5.80 -6.58 -5.88
C ALA A 122 6.66 -7.79 -5.46
N ILE A 123 6.09 -8.78 -4.78
CA ILE A 123 6.79 -10.01 -4.41
C ILE A 123 7.19 -10.78 -5.67
N SER A 124 6.24 -10.99 -6.60
CA SER A 124 6.52 -11.73 -7.83
C SER A 124 7.51 -11.01 -8.75
N GLY A 125 7.42 -9.69 -8.88
CA GLY A 125 8.37 -8.86 -9.64
C GLY A 125 9.74 -8.78 -9.00
N GLY A 126 9.80 -8.56 -7.68
CA GLY A 126 11.04 -8.44 -6.91
C GLY A 126 11.85 -9.73 -6.91
N VAL A 127 11.21 -10.88 -6.72
CA VAL A 127 11.88 -12.20 -6.81
C VAL A 127 12.47 -12.44 -8.19
N ARG A 128 11.74 -12.09 -9.26
CA ARG A 128 12.25 -12.21 -10.64
C ARG A 128 13.41 -11.27 -10.90
N ALA A 129 13.32 -10.02 -10.47
CA ALA A 129 14.38 -9.03 -10.62
C ALA A 129 15.66 -9.46 -9.87
N ALA A 130 15.53 -9.88 -8.62
CA ALA A 130 16.65 -10.38 -7.82
C ALA A 130 17.29 -11.63 -8.45
N GLY A 131 16.45 -12.58 -8.90
CA GLY A 131 16.93 -13.78 -9.60
C GLY A 131 17.68 -13.43 -10.88
N SER A 132 17.16 -12.52 -11.72
CA SER A 132 17.83 -12.09 -12.94
C SER A 132 19.18 -11.40 -12.66
N ALA A 133 19.25 -10.52 -11.66
CA ALA A 133 20.48 -9.86 -11.27
C ALA A 133 21.53 -10.85 -10.75
N ALA A 134 21.11 -11.83 -9.93
CA ALA A 134 21.99 -12.89 -9.48
C ALA A 134 22.52 -13.76 -10.64
N THR A 135 21.66 -14.09 -11.60
CA THR A 135 22.05 -14.88 -12.79
C THR A 135 23.06 -14.11 -13.64
N THR A 136 22.80 -12.82 -13.91
CA THR A 136 23.75 -11.96 -14.64
C THR A 136 25.08 -11.81 -13.91
N ALA A 137 25.09 -11.69 -12.58
CA ALA A 137 26.32 -11.63 -11.80
C ALA A 137 27.12 -12.95 -11.87
N VAL A 138 26.43 -14.09 -11.83
CA VAL A 138 27.05 -15.42 -11.97
C VAL A 138 27.59 -15.61 -13.39
N GLU A 139 26.87 -15.21 -14.43
CA GLU A 139 27.32 -15.27 -15.82
C GLU A 139 28.52 -14.35 -16.09
N ALA A 140 28.51 -13.13 -15.55
CA ALA A 140 29.65 -12.20 -15.62
C ALA A 140 30.89 -12.78 -14.92
N THR A 141 30.70 -13.43 -13.78
CA THR A 141 31.79 -14.11 -13.05
C THR A 141 32.28 -15.34 -13.82
N GLY A 142 31.37 -16.16 -14.37
CA GLY A 142 31.69 -17.37 -15.12
C GLY A 142 32.38 -17.07 -16.46
N SER A 143 32.02 -15.99 -17.14
CA SER A 143 32.69 -15.53 -18.36
C SER A 143 34.08 -14.93 -18.07
N ALA A 144 34.25 -14.22 -16.94
CA ALA A 144 35.56 -13.75 -16.50
C ALA A 144 36.50 -14.91 -16.15
N VAL A 145 36.01 -15.94 -15.46
CA VAL A 145 36.77 -17.16 -15.16
C VAL A 145 37.06 -17.96 -16.44
N GLY A 146 36.07 -18.17 -17.31
CA GLY A 146 36.23 -18.85 -18.59
C GLY A 146 37.26 -18.17 -19.52
N GLY A 147 37.25 -16.83 -19.58
CA GLY A 147 38.22 -16.05 -20.35
C GLY A 147 39.64 -16.16 -19.81
N ALA A 148 39.83 -16.22 -18.48
CA ALA A 148 41.14 -16.40 -17.85
C ALA A 148 41.75 -17.79 -18.14
N LEU A 149 40.91 -18.84 -18.18
CA LEU A 149 41.32 -20.21 -18.49
C LEU A 149 41.68 -20.39 -19.98
N GLN A 150 41.01 -19.65 -20.86
CA GLN A 150 41.26 -19.70 -22.30
C GLN A 150 42.54 -18.94 -22.69
N GLY A 151 42.88 -17.85 -21.98
CA GLY A 151 44.13 -17.12 -22.17
C GLY A 151 45.38 -17.81 -21.61
N THR A 152 45.22 -18.73 -20.65
CA THR A 152 46.34 -19.53 -20.11
C THR A 152 46.70 -20.76 -20.94
N GLY A 153 45.82 -21.24 -21.82
CA GLY A 153 46.08 -22.35 -22.75
C GLY A 153 46.74 -21.95 -24.08
N GLN A 154 47.06 -20.67 -24.29
CA GLN A 154 47.74 -20.15 -25.48
C GLN A 154 49.22 -19.78 -25.25
N LEU A 155 49.80 -20.15 -24.10
CA LEU A 155 51.24 -20.02 -23.80
C LEU A 155 51.91 -21.40 -23.84
#